data_AF-A0A7W1CXE3-F1
#
_entry.id   AF-A0A7W1CXE3-F1
#
_cell.length_a   1.000
_cell.length_b   1.000
_cell.length_c   1.000
_cell.angle_alpha   90.00
_cell.angle_beta   90.00
_cell.angle_gamma   90.00
#
_symmetry.space_group_name_H-M   'P 1'
#
loop_
_entity.id
_entity.type
_entity.pdbx_description
1 polymer ?
#
loop_
_entity_poly.entity_id
_entity_poly.type
_entity_poly.pdbx_seq_one_letter_code
_entity_poly.pdbx_strand_id
1 'polypeptide(L)' 'MVRECRPPARRGAPIILTVDAAAMHAAGHAFYQAANGVWLTDHVPPGYLSGWPG' A
#
# COMPACT_ATOMS: atom_id res chain seq x y z
N MET A 1 27.57 29.47 -3.89
CA MET A 1 26.09 29.46 -3.93
C MET A 1 25.65 28.16 -4.59
N VAL A 2 25.31 27.14 -3.80
CA VAL A 2 24.63 25.95 -4.32
C VAL A 2 23.20 26.04 -3.81
N ARG A 3 22.24 26.23 -4.71
CA ARG A 3 20.83 26.13 -4.36
C ARG A 3 20.45 24.66 -4.51
N GLU A 4 19.93 24.08 -3.44
CA GLU A 4 19.38 22.72 -3.46
C GLU A 4 18.24 22.66 -4.50
N CYS A 5 18.47 21.91 -5.58
CA CYS A 5 17.44 21.60 -6.57
C CYS A 5 16.48 20.58 -5.95
N ARG A 6 15.36 21.07 -5.40
CA ARG A 6 14.26 20.21 -4.95
C ARG A 6 13.50 19.71 -6.18
N PRO A 7 13.47 18.39 -6.45
CA PRO A 7 12.69 17.89 -7.57
C PRO A 7 11.20 18.12 -7.30
N PRO A 8 10.39 18.42 -8.33
CA PRO A 8 8.96 18.59 -8.18
C PRO A 8 8.31 17.26 -7.77
N ALA A 9 7.40 17.31 -6.78
CA ALA A 9 6.56 16.19 -6.43
C ALA A 9 5.62 15.88 -7.61
N ARG A 10 5.92 14.81 -8.36
CA ARG A 10 5.16 14.40 -9.56
C ARG A 10 3.85 13.66 -9.26
N ARG A 11 3.54 13.45 -7.98
CA ARG A 11 2.40 12.65 -7.53
C ARG A 11 1.52 13.53 -6.65
N GLY A 12 0.20 13.45 -6.87
CA GLY A 12 -0.79 14.08 -6.00
C GLY A 12 -0.71 13.55 -4.56
N ALA A 13 -1.56 14.07 -3.68
CA ALA A 13 -1.63 13.61 -2.31
C ALA A 13 -1.85 12.08 -2.27
N PRO A 14 -1.11 11.34 -1.43
CA PRO A 14 -1.29 9.90 -1.31
C PRO A 14 -2.67 9.59 -0.74
N ILE A 15 -3.29 8.52 -1.26
CA ILE A 15 -4.53 7.95 -0.73
C ILE A 15 -4.17 6.69 0.05
N ILE A 16 -4.67 6.59 1.27
CA ILE A 16 -4.50 5.40 2.11
C ILE A 16 -5.70 4.49 1.89
N LEU A 17 -5.43 3.28 1.40
CA LEU A 17 -6.44 2.23 1.24
C LEU A 17 -6.36 1.23 2.38
N THR A 18 -7.51 0.70 2.78
CA THR A 18 -7.63 -0.36 3.79
C THR A 18 -7.80 -1.70 3.09
N VAL A 19 -7.02 -2.69 3.51
CA VAL A 19 -7.07 -4.07 3.00
C VAL A 19 -7.79 -4.96 4.02
N ASP A 20 -8.78 -5.73 3.58
CA ASP A 20 -9.35 -6.81 4.40
C ASP A 20 -8.43 -8.04 4.39
N ALA A 21 -7.35 -7.94 5.18
CA ALA A 21 -6.35 -9.00 5.28
C ALA A 21 -6.89 -10.29 5.90
N ALA A 22 -7.91 -10.19 6.76
CA ALA A 22 -8.53 -11.36 7.39
C ALA A 22 -9.27 -12.21 6.36
N ALA A 23 -10.08 -11.59 5.51
CA ALA A 23 -10.78 -12.28 4.43
C ALA A 23 -9.81 -12.84 3.38
N MET A 24 -8.74 -12.10 3.04
CA MET A 24 -7.70 -12.60 2.15
C MET A 24 -6.97 -13.82 2.72
N HIS A 25 -6.60 -13.79 3.99
CA HIS A 25 -5.93 -14.93 4.62
C HIS A 25 -6.85 -16.15 4.67
N ALA A 26 -8.13 -15.97 5.01
CA ALA A 26 -9.13 -17.03 4.99
C ALA A 26 -9.35 -17.62 3.58
N ALA A 27 -9.20 -16.81 2.53
CA ALA A 27 -9.26 -17.25 1.14
C ALA A 27 -7.96 -17.92 0.65
N GLY A 28 -6.93 -18.05 1.51
CA GLY A 28 -5.69 -18.77 1.20
C GLY A 28 -4.58 -17.91 0.60
N HIS A 29 -4.71 -16.57 0.62
CA HIS A 29 -3.62 -15.70 0.18
C HIS A 29 -2.44 -15.74 1.15
N ALA A 30 -1.24 -15.84 0.60
CA ALA A 30 -0.01 -15.83 1.38
C ALA A 30 0.33 -14.41 1.86
N PHE A 31 0.76 -14.34 3.13
CA PHE A 31 1.27 -13.12 3.76
C PHE A 31 2.65 -13.40 4.32
N TYR A 32 3.57 -12.46 4.11
CA TYR A 32 4.93 -12.54 4.60
C TYR A 32 5.23 -11.28 5.41
N GLN A 33 5.89 -11.43 6.56
CA GLN A 33 6.30 -10.29 7.36
C GLN A 33 7.80 -10.04 7.18
N ALA A 34 8.14 -8.83 6.71
CA ALA A 34 9.51 -8.39 6.63
C ALA A 34 10.03 -7.98 8.02
N ALA A 35 11.36 -7.95 8.18
CA ALA A 35 12.00 -7.62 9.46
C ALA A 35 11.65 -6.22 10.01
N ASN A 36 11.21 -5.30 9.13
CA ASN A 36 10.75 -3.96 9.51
C ASN A 36 9.27 -3.90 9.91
N GLY A 37 8.60 -5.06 10.03
CA GLY A 37 7.18 -5.14 10.40
C GLY A 37 6.20 -4.86 9.24
N VAL A 38 6.70 -4.62 8.02
CA VAL A 38 5.85 -4.48 6.83
C VAL A 38 5.38 -5.85 6.36
N TRP A 39 4.10 -5.92 6.00
CA TRP A 39 3.49 -7.10 5.41
C TRP A 39 3.57 -7.07 3.89
N LEU A 40 3.86 -8.22 3.29
CA LEU A 40 3.97 -8.45 1.86
C LEU A 40 2.99 -9.54 1.45
N THR A 41 2.42 -9.41 0.26
CA THR A 41 1.62 -10.42 -0.43
C THR A 41 1.83 -10.24 -1.93
N ASP A 42 1.58 -11.27 -2.74
CA ASP A 42 1.85 -11.22 -4.18
C ASP A 42 0.98 -10.17 -4.89
N HIS A 43 -0.31 -10.12 -4.54
CA HIS A 43 -1.26 -9.14 -5.06
C HIS A 43 -2.47 -9.03 -4.13
N VAL A 44 -3.04 -7.83 -4.01
CA VAL A 44 -4.29 -7.58 -3.28
C VAL A 44 -5.44 -7.45 -4.29
N PRO A 45 -6.36 -8.43 -4.41
CA PRO A 45 -7.51 -8.32 -5.29
C PRO A 45 -8.39 -7.10 -4.93
N PRO A 46 -8.95 -6.37 -5.91
CA PRO A 46 -9.72 -5.14 -5.65
C PRO A 46 -10.91 -5.31 -4.71
N GLY A 47 -11.52 -6.49 -4.67
CA GLY A 47 -12.64 -6.81 -3.77
C GLY A 47 -12.28 -6.75 -2.28
N TYR A 48 -10.99 -6.75 -1.94
CA TYR A 48 -10.50 -6.61 -0.56
C TYR A 48 -9.99 -5.20 -0.24
N LEU A 49 -10.08 -4.26 -1.19
CA LEU A 49 -9.67 -2.87 -0.99
C LEU A 49 -10.87 -1.98 -0.66
N SER A 50 -10.68 -1.07 0.30
CA SER A 50 -11.64 -0.02 0.66
C SER A 50 -10.91 1.29 0.95
N GLY A 51 -11.65 2.39 1.12
CA GLY A 51 -11.08 3.71 1.38
C GLY A 51 -10.74 4.53 0.13
N TRP A 52 -11.31 4.17 -1.02
CA TRP A 52 -11.25 5.02 -2.21
C TRP A 52 -11.99 6.34 -1.95
N PRO A 53 -11.36 7.51 -2.17
CA PRO A 53 -12.08 8.77 -2.18
C PRO A 53 -12.94 8.78 -3.44
N GLY A 54 -14.26 8.70 -3.24
CA GLY A 54 -15.25 8.72 -4.33
C GLY A 54 -15.05 9.84 -5.34
#